data_AF-A0A8T5SI52-F1
#
_entry.id   AF-A0A8T5SI52-F1
#
_cell.length_a   1.000
_cell.length_b   1.000
_cell.length_c   1.000
_cell.angle_alpha   90.00
_cell.angle_beta   90.00
_cell.angle_gamma   90.00
#
_symmetry.space_group_name_H-M   'P 1'
#
loop_
_entity.id
_entity.type
_entity.pdbx_description
1 polymer ?
#
loop_
_entity_poly.entity_id
_entity_poly.type
_entity_poly.pdbx_seq_one_letter_code
_entity_poly.pdbx_strand_id
1 'polypeptide(L)'
;MTDKIQGIKLLKKIKPTKKICIMGIGNYDRADDYVGSAVIELLEKKTFPENIKLINAGPVPEAVTAIIKRFEPDFLIIVDAAQMEEEPGTIRIFSEKNVDSAYMITPHKVSMKMYT
;
A
#
# COMPACT_ATOMS: atom_id res chain seq x y z
N MET A 1 10.31 -17.39 -7.91
CA MET A 1 10.22 -15.99 -7.43
C MET A 1 8.77 -15.53 -7.33
N THR A 2 7.93 -15.84 -8.32
CA THR A 2 6.48 -15.55 -8.32
C THR A 2 5.66 -16.37 -7.32
N ASP A 3 6.19 -17.46 -6.78
CA ASP A 3 5.47 -18.39 -5.89
C ASP A 3 5.12 -17.76 -4.53
N LYS A 4 5.83 -16.68 -4.16
CA LYS A 4 5.57 -15.90 -2.94
C LYS A 4 4.56 -14.77 -3.13
N ILE A 5 4.02 -14.56 -4.34
CA ILE A 5 3.06 -13.48 -4.62
C ILE A 5 1.66 -14.06 -4.84
N GLN A 6 0.78 -13.83 -3.88
CA GLN A 6 -0.61 -14.24 -3.93
C GLN A 6 -1.52 -13.05 -4.33
N GLY A 7 -2.57 -13.31 -5.12
CA GLY A 7 -3.57 -12.29 -5.46
C GLY A 7 -3.23 -11.34 -6.62
N ILE A 8 -2.13 -11.58 -7.35
CA ILE A 8 -1.66 -10.72 -8.46
C ILE A 8 -2.71 -10.42 -9.54
N LYS A 9 -3.71 -11.30 -9.71
CA LYS A 9 -4.81 -11.11 -10.66
C LYS A 9 -5.63 -9.85 -10.36
N LEU A 10 -5.65 -9.37 -9.11
CA LEU A 10 -6.36 -8.14 -8.72
C LEU A 10 -5.74 -6.90 -9.38
N LEU A 11 -4.43 -6.91 -9.63
CA LEU A 11 -3.74 -5.78 -10.27
C LEU A 11 -4.20 -5.56 -11.71
N LYS A 12 -4.78 -6.57 -12.38
CA LYS A 12 -5.33 -6.44 -13.74
C LYS A 12 -6.47 -5.42 -13.84
N LYS A 13 -7.10 -5.06 -12.71
CA LYS A 13 -8.15 -4.03 -12.65
C LYS A 13 -7.58 -2.61 -12.74
N ILE A 14 -6.32 -2.42 -12.36
CA ILE A 14 -5.66 -1.11 -12.38
C ILE A 14 -5.33 -0.76 -13.83
N LYS A 15 -5.81 0.39 -14.26
CA LYS A 15 -5.55 0.92 -15.60
C LYS A 15 -4.46 2.00 -15.50
N PRO A 16 -3.30 1.85 -16.16
CA PRO A 16 -2.20 2.82 -16.06
C PRO A 16 -2.55 4.26 -16.51
N THR A 17 -3.64 4.43 -17.28
CA THR A 17 -4.14 5.73 -17.72
C THR A 17 -4.96 6.49 -16.68
N LYS A 18 -5.28 5.85 -15.54
CA LYS A 18 -6.07 6.44 -14.45
C LYS A 18 -5.19 7.11 -13.40
N LYS A 19 -5.77 7.95 -12.53
CA LYS A 19 -5.05 8.52 -11.40
C LYS A 19 -4.79 7.43 -10.36
N ILE A 20 -3.53 7.20 -10.03
CA ILE A 20 -3.12 6.15 -9.09
C ILE A 20 -2.34 6.80 -7.96
N CYS A 21 -2.74 6.53 -6.72
CA CYS A 21 -1.96 6.87 -5.54
C CYS A 21 -1.36 5.59 -4.96
N ILE A 22 -0.05 5.57 -4.77
CA ILE A 22 0.66 4.49 -4.08
C ILE A 22 1.13 5.05 -2.74
N MET A 23 0.59 4.50 -1.65
CA MET A 23 0.91 4.88 -0.28
C MET A 23 1.69 3.77 0.40
N GLY A 24 2.85 4.10 0.91
CA GLY A 24 3.63 3.22 1.79
C GLY A 24 3.43 3.60 3.24
N ILE A 25 3.23 2.61 4.09
CA ILE A 25 3.13 2.74 5.54
C ILE A 25 4.29 1.97 6.16
N GLY A 26 4.88 2.52 7.21
CA GLY A 26 5.91 1.82 7.93
C GLY A 26 6.66 2.67 8.93
N ASN A 27 7.26 2.01 9.92
CA ASN A 27 8.05 2.66 10.95
C ASN A 27 9.53 2.28 10.80
N TYR A 28 10.39 3.29 10.61
CA TYR A 28 11.83 3.11 10.44
C TYR A 28 12.48 2.41 11.63
N ASP A 29 12.00 2.66 12.85
CA ASP A 29 12.56 2.10 14.08
C ASP A 29 12.17 0.64 14.32
N ARG A 30 11.41 0.01 13.40
CA ARG A 30 10.78 -1.31 13.58
C ARG A 30 11.11 -2.32 12.47
N ALA A 31 12.36 -2.39 12.04
CA ALA A 31 12.88 -3.43 11.13
C ALA A 31 11.96 -3.69 9.91
N ASP A 32 11.32 -4.87 9.84
CA ASP A 32 10.47 -5.28 8.71
C ASP A 32 9.20 -4.43 8.57
N ASP A 33 8.78 -3.73 9.63
CA ASP A 33 7.65 -2.78 9.59
C ASP A 33 7.94 -1.58 8.66
N TYR A 34 9.21 -1.31 8.33
CA TYR A 34 9.58 -0.22 7.42
C TYR A 34 9.29 -0.51 5.94
N VAL A 35 8.89 -1.74 5.59
CA VAL A 35 8.84 -2.20 4.20
C VAL A 35 7.98 -1.33 3.29
N GLY A 36 6.83 -0.82 3.75
CA GLY A 36 5.95 0.01 2.92
C GLY A 36 6.58 1.36 2.59
N SER A 37 7.15 2.04 3.58
CA SER A 37 7.93 3.27 3.38
C SER A 37 9.17 3.05 2.50
N ALA A 38 9.92 1.96 2.71
CA ALA A 38 11.06 1.61 1.89
C ALA A 38 10.69 1.38 0.41
N VAL A 39 9.53 0.77 0.14
CA VAL A 39 9.02 0.60 -1.22
C VAL A 39 8.83 1.97 -1.89
N ILE A 40 8.26 2.95 -1.20
CA ILE A 40 8.06 4.29 -1.75
C ILE A 40 9.40 4.97 -2.07
N GLU A 41 10.37 4.93 -1.17
CA GLU A 41 11.71 5.49 -1.41
C GLU A 41 12.40 4.89 -2.64
N LEU A 42 12.18 3.59 -2.88
CA LEU A 42 12.71 2.91 -4.08
C LEU A 42 11.97 3.32 -5.35
N LEU A 43 10.66 3.57 -5.27
CA LEU A 43 9.87 4.06 -6.40
C LEU A 43 10.22 5.51 -6.74
N GLU A 44 10.46 6.36 -5.75
CA GLU A 44 10.83 7.77 -5.96
C GLU A 44 12.15 7.95 -6.74
N LYS A 45 13.01 6.92 -6.78
CA LYS A 45 14.22 6.90 -7.62
C LYS A 45 13.93 6.69 -9.12
N LYS A 46 12.66 6.50 -9.49
CA LYS A 46 12.20 6.29 -10.87
C LYS A 46 11.30 7.44 -11.31
N THR A 47 11.22 7.65 -12.61
CA THR A 47 10.29 8.62 -13.21
C THR A 47 8.91 7.99 -13.37
N PHE A 48 7.89 8.69 -12.89
CA PHE A 48 6.49 8.33 -13.07
C PHE A 48 5.74 9.45 -13.81
N PRO A 49 4.71 9.12 -14.59
CA PRO A 49 3.82 10.11 -15.18
C PRO A 49 3.02 10.86 -14.11
N GLU A 50 2.53 12.06 -14.44
CA GLU A 50 1.85 12.96 -13.49
C GLU A 50 0.58 12.36 -12.87
N ASN A 51 -0.04 11.38 -13.53
CA ASN A 51 -1.22 10.68 -13.00
C ASN A 51 -0.87 9.66 -11.90
N ILE A 52 0.40 9.48 -11.55
CA ILE A 52 0.84 8.59 -10.47
C ILE A 52 1.42 9.43 -9.34
N LYS A 53 0.81 9.32 -8.15
CA LYS A 53 1.27 9.96 -6.92
C LYS A 53 1.87 8.92 -5.99
N LEU A 54 3.10 9.16 -5.55
CA LEU A 54 3.74 8.38 -4.49
C LEU A 54 3.61 9.15 -3.16
N ILE A 55 3.28 8.45 -2.09
CA ILE A 55 3.16 9.01 -0.74
C ILE A 55 3.82 8.07 0.26
N ASN A 56 4.86 8.54 0.94
CA ASN A 56 5.35 7.89 2.15
C ASN A 56 4.57 8.45 3.34
N ALA A 57 3.76 7.60 3.97
CA ALA A 57 2.93 7.99 5.11
C ALA A 57 3.63 7.77 6.46
N GLY A 58 4.79 7.13 6.46
CA GLY A 58 5.50 6.73 7.68
C GLY A 58 4.60 5.91 8.61
N PRO A 59 4.71 6.08 9.94
CA PRO A 59 3.92 5.32 10.90
C PRO A 59 2.51 5.91 11.14
N VAL A 60 2.16 7.06 10.56
CA VAL A 60 0.90 7.77 10.82
C VAL A 60 0.14 8.01 9.50
N PRO A 61 -0.57 7.01 8.97
CA PRO A 61 -1.23 7.09 7.68
C PRO A 61 -2.39 8.11 7.59
N GLU A 62 -2.92 8.56 8.73
CA GLU A 62 -3.93 9.62 8.83
C GLU A 62 -3.37 11.00 8.48
N ALA A 63 -2.06 11.21 8.65
CA ALA A 63 -1.42 12.50 8.38
C ALA A 63 -1.47 12.88 6.90
N VAL A 64 -1.62 11.90 6.00
CA VAL A 64 -1.62 12.09 4.55
C VAL A 64 -3.01 12.06 3.91
N THR A 65 -4.07 11.85 4.71
CA THR A 65 -5.45 11.76 4.19
C THR A 65 -5.86 12.98 3.37
N ALA A 66 -5.49 14.18 3.82
CA ALA A 66 -5.82 15.41 3.09
C ALA A 66 -5.15 15.47 1.70
N ILE A 67 -3.95 14.90 1.55
CA ILE A 67 -3.23 14.84 0.28
C ILE A 67 -3.94 13.89 -0.67
N ILE A 68 -4.33 12.71 -0.18
CA ILE A 68 -5.04 11.69 -0.95
C ILE A 68 -6.39 12.23 -1.44
N LYS A 69 -7.17 12.86 -0.55
CA LYS A 69 -8.46 13.47 -0.90
C LYS A 69 -8.34 14.57 -1.95
N ARG A 70 -7.28 15.38 -1.91
CA ARG A 70 -7.04 16.42 -2.93
C ARG A 70 -6.60 15.86 -4.27
N PHE A 71 -5.88 14.73 -4.27
CA PHE A 71 -5.42 14.10 -5.50
C PHE A 71 -6.54 13.37 -6.24
N GLU A 72 -7.54 12.86 -5.50
CA GLU A 72 -8.70 12.12 -6.00
C GLU A 72 -8.29 10.94 -6.91
N PRO A 73 -7.56 9.94 -6.38
CA PRO A 73 -7.13 8.80 -7.18
C PRO A 73 -8.31 7.91 -7.57
N ASP A 74 -8.30 7.40 -8.80
CA ASP A 74 -9.19 6.28 -9.20
C ASP A 74 -8.78 4.97 -8.48
N PHE A 75 -7.50 4.83 -8.13
CA PHE A 75 -6.96 3.68 -7.40
C PHE A 75 -6.00 4.13 -6.29
N LEU A 76 -6.29 3.70 -5.05
CA LEU A 76 -5.36 3.78 -3.92
C LEU A 76 -4.74 2.40 -3.68
N ILE A 77 -3.41 2.32 -3.76
CA ILE A 77 -2.63 1.11 -3.46
C ILE A 77 -1.89 1.38 -2.16
N ILE A 78 -2.14 0.56 -1.15
CA ILE A 78 -1.48 0.65 0.16
C ILE A 78 -0.48 -0.50 0.28
N VAL A 79 0.74 -0.17 0.69
CA VAL A 79 1.80 -1.14 1.00
C VAL A 79 2.13 -1.01 2.49
N ASP A 80 1.96 -2.09 3.23
CA ASP A 80 2.20 -2.17 4.68
C ASP A 80 2.78 -3.55 5.04
N ALA A 81 3.51 -3.62 6.14
CA ALA A 81 3.88 -4.89 6.74
C ALA A 81 2.65 -5.52 7.40
N ALA A 82 2.50 -6.84 7.27
CA ALA A 82 1.39 -7.56 7.88
C ALA A 82 1.85 -8.92 8.39
N GLN A 83 1.39 -9.28 9.58
CA GLN A 83 1.52 -10.65 10.08
C GLN A 83 0.41 -11.51 9.48
N MET A 84 0.79 -12.58 8.77
CA MET A 84 -0.14 -13.35 7.93
C MET A 84 -0.10 -14.88 8.12
N GLU A 85 0.52 -15.42 9.17
CA GLU A 85 0.72 -16.88 9.36
C GLU A 85 1.32 -17.58 8.12
N GLU A 86 2.17 -16.87 7.38
CA GLU A 86 2.77 -17.29 6.12
C GLU A 86 4.30 -17.17 6.22
N GLU A 87 5.01 -17.79 5.27
CA GLU A 87 6.47 -17.72 5.20
C GLU A 87 6.96 -16.27 5.05
N PRO A 88 8.05 -15.86 5.74
CA PRO A 88 8.63 -14.53 5.60
C PRO A 88 8.90 -14.13 4.14
N GLY A 89 8.55 -12.87 3.83
CA GLY A 89 8.64 -12.30 2.48
C GLY A 89 7.51 -12.73 1.53
N THR A 90 6.46 -13.38 2.02
CA THR A 90 5.23 -13.62 1.25
C THR A 90 4.49 -12.30 1.03
N ILE A 91 4.12 -12.01 -0.22
CA ILE A 91 3.34 -10.83 -0.60
C ILE A 91 1.92 -11.30 -0.92
N ARG A 92 0.94 -10.71 -0.25
CA ARG A 92 -0.47 -10.95 -0.54
C ARG A 92 -1.15 -9.66 -0.95
N ILE A 93 -1.96 -9.72 -2.02
CA ILE A 93 -2.72 -8.59 -2.52
C ILE A 93 -4.19 -8.79 -2.19
N PHE A 94 -4.76 -7.79 -1.53
CA PHE A 94 -6.17 -7.78 -1.12
C PHE A 94 -6.89 -6.61 -1.79
N SER A 95 -8.17 -6.81 -2.07
CA SER A 95 -9.10 -5.70 -2.33
C SER A 95 -9.74 -5.25 -1.03
N GLU A 96 -10.19 -4.00 -0.95
CA GLU A 96 -10.93 -3.43 0.18
C GLU A 96 -11.90 -4.41 0.88
N LYS A 97 -12.72 -5.13 0.10
CA LYS A 97 -13.73 -6.07 0.61
C LYS A 97 -13.17 -7.28 1.37
N ASN A 98 -11.87 -7.56 1.24
CA ASN A 98 -11.23 -8.75 1.80
C ASN A 98 -10.30 -8.42 2.97
N VAL A 99 -10.01 -7.14 3.22
CA VAL A 99 -9.05 -6.72 4.26
C VAL A 99 -9.58 -7.05 5.66
N ASP A 100 -10.87 -6.84 5.91
CA ASP A 100 -11.51 -7.16 7.20
C ASP A 100 -11.73 -8.68 7.43
N SER A 101 -11.74 -9.48 6.36
CA SER A 101 -11.99 -10.93 6.39
C SER A 101 -10.72 -11.78 6.41
N ALA A 102 -9.59 -11.20 6.03
CA ALA A 102 -8.30 -11.87 6.07
C ALA A 102 -7.77 -11.71 7.48
N TYR A 103 -7.47 -12.81 8.18
CA TYR A 103 -6.85 -12.86 9.51
C TYR A 103 -5.47 -12.16 9.52
N MET A 104 -5.45 -10.85 9.32
CA MET A 104 -4.27 -10.03 9.13
C MET A 104 -4.22 -9.03 10.26
N ILE A 105 -3.10 -9.05 10.98
CA ILE A 105 -2.79 -8.01 11.96
C ILE A 105 -1.77 -7.12 11.28
N THR A 106 -2.20 -5.92 10.90
CA THR A 106 -1.30 -4.85 10.50
C THR A 106 -0.90 -4.04 11.74
N PRO A 107 0.37 -3.62 11.87
CA PRO A 107 0.80 -2.75 12.96
C PRO A 107 0.05 -1.41 12.96
N HIS A 108 -0.38 -0.96 11.78
CA HIS A 108 -1.13 0.26 11.54
C HIS A 108 -2.57 -0.11 11.14
N LYS A 109 -3.53 -0.02 12.06
CA LYS A 109 -4.95 -0.28 11.77
C LYS A 109 -5.54 0.85 10.92
N VAL A 110 -5.39 0.75 9.61
CA VAL A 110 -5.88 1.76 8.67
C VAL A 110 -7.35 1.51 8.35
N SER A 111 -8.20 2.49 8.61
CA SER A 111 -9.60 2.46 8.17
C SER A 111 -9.70 2.96 6.73
N MET A 112 -10.09 2.07 5.80
CA MET A 112 -10.28 2.42 4.39
C MET A 112 -11.31 3.56 4.17
N LYS A 113 -12.29 3.72 5.08
CA LYS A 113 -13.28 4.81 5.06
C LYS A 113 -12.67 6.22 5.19
N MET A 114 -11.43 6.33 5.66
CA MET A 114 -10.77 7.63 5.77
C MET A 114 -10.40 8.22 4.41
N TYR A 115 -10.22 7.37 3.38
CA TYR A 115 -9.75 7.78 2.05
C TYR A 115 -10.84 7.79 0.97
N THR A 116 -12.06 7.38 1.31
CA THR A 116 -13.26 7.48 0.46
C THR A 116 -13.92 8.84 0.57
#